data_AF-A0A1G1SZ84-F1
#
_entry.id   AF-A0A1G1SZ84-F1
#
_cell.length_a   1.000
_cell.length_b   1.000
_cell.length_c   1.000
_cell.angle_alpha   90.00
_cell.angle_beta   90.00
_cell.angle_gamma   90.00
#
_symmetry.space_group_name_H-M   'P 1'
#
loop_
_entity.id
_entity.type
_entity.pdbx_description
1 polymer ?
#
loop_
_entity_poly.entity_id
_entity_poly.type
_entity_poly.pdbx_seq_one_letter_code
_entity_poly.pdbx_strand_id
1 'polypeptide(L)'
;MESIGIEKPAHTGKVPKALLLFLLLLAVALGIGLGSWGPLESSEARYAEIGREMLVSGDWLHPRLLGIYHFHKPPLTYWLTAVGLALTGSSVAGVRLLPVLDVLAQVVLVYGMGRLCFENNTRRALGAAILYGTFPVVWISALNVTTDGYLATWELVAAYGVLRHYHRGGWGGLYVFWGALGLAFLTKGPVGLLLPLMVVVGFYFRGQRARQPFTWHHAAGLALVIGVGLSWYGYLVAENPAFLRYFLVGHTVERFASAEAFGRARPWWFYLVLVPATSLPWSGLLLTRAVRTGWEALPPPWRSVWLWWVLVPVGFFSLSQSKLLLYVLPVFPGMALLTSYYLHQLPATGLARWSTGLLVFWTVVLLVLAALSLAAGLTHLVVPLPTIGVAALGVAGLVYLARYSRLAPEKRLLGGATVFMVALLLAAKPLLHTNELAFNGTQPVVAALQQAGLRGRPVLVYNELLPYLAFALGRVPVSLYAGNHNLVRETQFEAESRWRATWLDLSGPPPPRWTRCCGSAPCYW
;
A
#
# COMPACT_ATOMS: atom_id res chain seq x y z
N MET A 1 -3.02 -30.33 50.95
CA MET A 1 -2.64 -30.46 49.53
C MET A 1 -3.92 -30.47 48.71
N GLU A 2 -4.49 -29.31 48.44
CA GLU A 2 -5.61 -29.18 47.51
C GLU A 2 -5.03 -28.88 46.13
N SER A 3 -5.26 -29.80 45.19
CA SER A 3 -4.87 -29.63 43.80
C SER A 3 -5.71 -28.55 43.15
N ILE A 4 -5.12 -27.38 42.93
CA ILE A 4 -5.68 -26.33 42.08
C ILE A 4 -5.71 -26.91 40.65
N GLY A 5 -6.89 -27.36 40.24
CA GLY A 5 -7.17 -27.78 38.87
C GLY A 5 -6.99 -26.59 37.94
N ILE A 6 -5.82 -26.49 37.31
CA ILE A 6 -5.61 -25.61 36.17
C ILE A 6 -6.39 -26.21 35.00
N GLU A 7 -7.64 -25.78 34.82
CA GLU A 7 -8.33 -25.97 33.55
C GLU A 7 -7.50 -25.29 32.46
N LYS A 8 -6.83 -26.10 31.64
CA LYS A 8 -6.27 -25.64 30.37
C LYS A 8 -7.45 -25.19 29.50
N PRO A 9 -7.50 -23.92 29.04
CA PRO A 9 -8.54 -23.53 28.09
C PRO A 9 -8.35 -24.34 26.81
N ALA A 10 -9.40 -25.05 26.41
CA ALA A 10 -9.45 -25.87 25.21
C ALA A 10 -9.29 -24.99 23.95
N HIS A 11 -8.04 -24.73 23.56
CA HIS A 11 -7.69 -23.97 22.36
C HIS A 11 -7.82 -24.83 21.10
N THR A 12 -9.04 -25.09 20.66
CA THR A 12 -9.25 -25.60 19.30
C THR A 12 -9.19 -24.44 18.31
N GLY A 13 -7.96 -24.14 17.87
CA GLY A 13 -7.57 -23.02 17.00
C GLY A 13 -8.04 -23.11 15.54
N LYS A 14 -9.31 -23.43 15.29
CA LYS A 14 -9.86 -23.40 13.93
C LYS A 14 -10.08 -21.96 13.47
N VAL A 15 -9.61 -21.64 12.26
CA VAL A 15 -9.87 -20.35 11.62
C VAL A 15 -11.39 -20.19 11.43
N PRO A 16 -11.99 -19.04 11.80
CA PRO A 16 -13.42 -18.85 11.64
C PRO A 16 -13.83 -18.93 10.16
N LYS A 17 -14.87 -19.69 9.84
CA LYS A 17 -15.41 -19.78 8.46
C LYS A 17 -15.73 -18.40 7.87
N ALA A 18 -16.19 -17.47 8.72
CA ALA A 18 -16.46 -16.09 8.32
C ALA A 18 -15.20 -15.32 7.88
N LEU A 19 -14.04 -15.58 8.49
CA LEU A 19 -12.78 -14.98 8.04
C LEU A 19 -12.38 -15.53 6.67
N LEU A 20 -12.49 -16.84 6.46
CA LEU A 20 -12.19 -17.47 5.17
C LEU A 20 -13.11 -16.96 4.06
N LEU A 21 -14.41 -16.84 4.34
CA LEU A 21 -15.36 -16.26 3.40
C LEU A 21 -15.03 -14.80 3.07
N PHE A 22 -14.69 -13.99 4.08
CA PHE A 22 -14.29 -12.59 3.86
C PHE A 22 -13.03 -12.50 3.00
N LEU A 23 -12.00 -13.29 3.29
CA LEU A 23 -10.77 -13.34 2.50
C LEU A 23 -11.04 -13.79 1.07
N LEU A 24 -11.91 -14.79 0.85
CA LEU A 24 -12.31 -15.22 -0.47
C LEU A 24 -13.00 -14.09 -1.24
N LEU A 25 -13.97 -13.41 -0.63
CA LEU A 25 -14.68 -12.29 -1.26
C LEU A 25 -13.73 -11.13 -1.59
N LEU A 26 -12.81 -10.80 -0.68
CA LEU A 26 -11.78 -9.77 -0.91
C LEU A 26 -10.83 -10.17 -2.05
N ALA A 27 -10.35 -11.42 -2.06
CA ALA A 27 -9.47 -11.94 -3.10
C ALA A 27 -10.14 -11.94 -4.48
N VAL A 28 -11.39 -12.38 -4.56
CA VAL A 28 -12.17 -12.37 -5.81
C VAL A 28 -12.43 -10.94 -6.26
N ALA A 29 -12.88 -10.05 -5.36
CA ALA A 29 -13.15 -8.66 -5.71
C ALA A 29 -11.89 -7.91 -6.18
N LEU A 30 -10.73 -8.17 -5.58
CA LEU A 30 -9.45 -7.63 -6.03
C LEU A 30 -8.97 -8.29 -7.33
N GLY A 31 -9.15 -9.60 -7.50
CA GLY A 31 -8.62 -10.38 -8.63
C GLY A 31 -9.39 -10.21 -9.96
N ILE A 32 -10.72 -10.04 -9.93
CA ILE A 32 -11.53 -9.88 -11.16
C ILE A 32 -11.06 -8.64 -11.92
N GLY A 33 -10.55 -8.78 -13.14
CA GLY A 33 -10.06 -7.65 -13.93
C GLY A 33 -8.81 -6.97 -13.34
N LEU A 34 -7.98 -7.69 -12.57
CA LEU A 34 -6.77 -7.12 -11.95
C LEU A 34 -5.82 -6.43 -12.95
N GLY A 35 -5.76 -6.93 -14.19
CA GLY A 35 -4.99 -6.36 -15.29
C GLY A 35 -5.78 -5.54 -16.30
N SER A 36 -7.02 -5.12 -15.98
CA SER A 36 -7.91 -4.52 -16.99
C SER A 36 -7.56 -3.07 -17.36
N TRP A 37 -6.75 -2.36 -16.56
CA TRP A 37 -6.21 -1.03 -16.89
C TRP A 37 -4.71 -0.99 -16.60
N GLY A 38 -3.97 -0.19 -17.35
CA GLY A 38 -2.53 -0.05 -17.19
C GLY A 38 -2.11 0.54 -15.84
N PRO A 39 -0.89 0.23 -15.34
CA PRO A 39 -0.23 1.02 -14.32
C PRO A 39 -0.27 2.50 -14.67
N LEU A 40 -0.71 3.32 -13.73
CA LEU A 40 -0.75 4.77 -13.95
C LEU A 40 0.67 5.32 -13.96
N GLU A 41 0.95 6.32 -14.81
CA GLU A 41 2.26 6.98 -14.99
C GLU A 41 2.64 7.79 -13.73
N SER A 42 2.94 7.04 -12.68
CA SER A 42 3.07 7.48 -11.31
C SER A 42 4.21 6.70 -10.67
N SER A 43 4.08 6.31 -9.40
CA SER A 43 4.99 5.33 -8.81
C SER A 43 4.74 3.93 -9.38
N GLU A 44 3.48 3.57 -9.64
CA GLU A 44 3.10 2.23 -10.10
C GLU A 44 3.82 1.81 -11.39
N ALA A 45 3.75 2.65 -12.43
CA ALA A 45 4.45 2.42 -13.69
C ALA A 45 5.97 2.22 -13.53
N ARG A 46 6.60 2.98 -12.62
CA ARG A 46 8.04 2.83 -12.33
C ARG A 46 8.34 1.47 -11.70
N TYR A 47 7.59 1.06 -10.68
CA TYR A 47 7.79 -0.25 -10.05
C TYR A 47 7.52 -1.39 -11.03
N ALA A 48 6.53 -1.24 -11.90
CA ALA A 48 6.23 -2.20 -12.97
C ALA A 48 7.41 -2.35 -13.94
N GLU A 49 7.92 -1.24 -14.48
CA GLU A 49 9.01 -1.29 -15.46
C GLU A 49 10.33 -1.73 -14.84
N ILE A 50 10.68 -1.23 -13.65
CA ILE A 50 11.90 -1.67 -12.95
C ILE A 50 11.83 -3.18 -12.67
N GLY A 51 10.69 -3.68 -12.20
CA GLY A 51 10.50 -5.12 -11.98
C GLY A 51 10.64 -5.93 -13.28
N ARG A 52 10.14 -5.40 -14.41
CA ARG A 52 10.30 -6.04 -15.73
C ARG A 52 11.76 -6.02 -16.20
N GLU A 53 12.47 -4.90 -16.05
CA GLU A 53 13.89 -4.77 -16.41
C GLU A 53 14.75 -5.73 -15.58
N MET A 54 14.52 -5.85 -14.27
CA MET A 54 15.24 -6.81 -13.42
C MET A 54 14.96 -8.25 -13.84
N LEU A 55 13.70 -8.57 -14.16
CA LEU A 55 13.33 -9.91 -14.64
C LEU A 55 14.00 -10.26 -15.98
N VAL A 56 14.03 -9.32 -16.92
CA VAL A 56 14.58 -9.53 -18.28
C VAL A 56 16.10 -9.55 -18.29
N SER A 57 16.75 -8.67 -17.52
CA SER A 57 18.21 -8.57 -17.47
C SER A 57 18.85 -9.66 -16.60
N GLY A 58 18.13 -10.20 -15.63
CA GLY A 58 18.69 -11.06 -14.59
C GLY A 58 19.54 -10.31 -13.56
N ASP A 59 19.61 -8.98 -13.63
CA ASP A 59 20.28 -8.16 -12.62
C ASP A 59 19.29 -7.83 -11.49
N TRP A 60 19.43 -8.56 -10.39
CA TRP A 60 18.58 -8.38 -9.20
C TRP A 60 19.17 -7.37 -8.20
N LEU A 61 20.37 -6.85 -8.43
CA LEU A 61 21.05 -5.95 -7.49
C LEU A 61 21.01 -4.49 -7.92
N HIS A 62 20.87 -4.22 -9.23
CA HIS A 62 20.84 -2.86 -9.73
C HIS A 62 19.51 -2.49 -10.39
N PRO A 63 18.56 -1.92 -9.64
CA PRO A 63 17.32 -1.38 -10.21
C PRO A 63 17.63 -0.40 -11.35
N ARG A 64 17.04 -0.63 -12.52
CA ARG A 64 17.08 0.27 -13.67
C ARG A 64 15.67 0.68 -14.06
N LEU A 65 15.50 1.94 -14.42
CA LEU A 65 14.25 2.51 -14.91
C LEU A 65 14.53 3.20 -16.24
N LEU A 66 13.98 2.66 -17.31
CA LEU A 66 14.26 3.05 -18.69
C LEU A 66 15.75 2.87 -19.04
N GLY A 67 16.35 1.77 -18.58
CA GLY A 67 17.74 1.41 -18.84
C GLY A 67 18.79 2.19 -18.03
N ILE A 68 18.40 3.17 -17.21
CA ILE A 68 19.32 3.92 -16.33
C ILE A 68 19.12 3.49 -14.88
N TYR A 69 20.22 3.34 -14.12
CA TYR A 69 20.19 3.02 -12.70
C TYR A 69 19.21 3.91 -11.91
N HIS A 70 18.53 3.31 -10.92
CA HIS A 70 17.49 3.95 -10.13
C HIS A 70 17.54 3.56 -8.64
N PHE A 71 18.55 4.06 -7.93
CA PHE A 71 18.80 3.68 -6.53
C PHE A 71 18.00 4.50 -5.49
N HIS A 72 16.81 4.96 -5.85
CA HIS A 72 15.92 5.71 -4.96
C HIS A 72 15.37 4.87 -3.79
N LYS A 73 15.26 3.56 -4.00
CA LYS A 73 14.69 2.61 -3.03
C LYS A 73 15.44 1.27 -3.08
N PRO A 74 15.50 0.56 -1.94
CA PRO A 74 15.91 -0.82 -1.88
C PRO A 74 15.07 -1.75 -2.77
N PRO A 75 15.60 -2.93 -3.13
CA PRO A 75 15.06 -3.68 -4.25
C PRO A 75 13.91 -4.62 -3.91
N LEU A 76 13.54 -4.82 -2.63
CA LEU A 76 12.59 -5.86 -2.25
C LEU A 76 11.21 -5.69 -2.93
N THR A 77 10.72 -4.47 -3.08
CA THR A 77 9.46 -4.22 -3.83
C THR A 77 9.62 -4.56 -5.31
N TYR A 78 10.76 -4.24 -5.93
CA TYR A 78 11.02 -4.60 -7.33
C TYR A 78 11.13 -6.12 -7.50
N TRP A 79 11.76 -6.82 -6.56
CA TRP A 79 11.85 -8.27 -6.56
C TRP A 79 10.47 -8.93 -6.51
N LEU A 80 9.60 -8.48 -5.62
CA LEU A 80 8.24 -9.01 -5.49
C LEU A 80 7.41 -8.72 -6.76
N THR A 81 7.56 -7.53 -7.35
CA THR A 81 6.95 -7.23 -8.65
C THR A 81 7.47 -8.15 -9.75
N ALA A 82 8.78 -8.34 -9.84
CA ALA A 82 9.41 -9.24 -10.82
C ALA A 82 8.93 -10.69 -10.68
N VAL A 83 8.76 -11.19 -9.44
CA VAL A 83 8.16 -12.51 -9.18
C VAL A 83 6.73 -12.58 -9.71
N GLY A 84 5.90 -11.57 -9.45
CA GLY A 84 4.54 -11.51 -9.99
C GLY A 84 4.50 -11.51 -11.52
N LEU A 85 5.45 -10.81 -12.16
CA LEU A 85 5.61 -10.81 -13.61
C LEU A 85 6.09 -12.18 -14.14
N ALA A 86 7.00 -12.85 -13.44
CA ALA A 86 7.48 -14.18 -13.80
C ALA A 86 6.35 -15.24 -13.76
N LEU A 87 5.46 -15.14 -12.77
CA LEU A 87 4.34 -16.07 -12.59
C LEU A 87 3.21 -15.90 -13.62
N THR A 88 3.08 -14.72 -14.24
CA THR A 88 1.94 -14.38 -15.12
C THR A 88 2.35 -14.00 -16.54
N GLY A 89 3.65 -13.93 -16.82
CA GLY A 89 4.21 -13.49 -18.10
C GLY A 89 4.04 -11.98 -18.31
N SER A 90 5.01 -11.17 -17.87
CA SER A 90 5.14 -9.70 -18.09
C SER A 90 3.81 -8.94 -18.30
N SER A 91 2.82 -9.23 -17.44
CA SER A 91 1.44 -8.75 -17.59
C SER A 91 1.12 -7.71 -16.52
N VAL A 92 0.12 -6.86 -16.78
CA VAL A 92 -0.36 -5.91 -15.78
C VAL A 92 -0.94 -6.61 -14.55
N ALA A 93 -1.59 -7.76 -14.74
CA ALA A 93 -2.05 -8.59 -13.63
C ALA A 93 -0.88 -9.08 -12.76
N GLY A 94 0.26 -9.40 -13.38
CA GLY A 94 1.50 -9.78 -12.70
C GLY A 94 2.05 -8.71 -11.77
N VAL A 95 1.99 -7.44 -12.20
CA VAL A 95 2.42 -6.29 -11.38
C VAL A 95 1.64 -6.25 -10.05
N ARG A 96 0.34 -6.54 -10.09
CA ARG A 96 -0.57 -6.40 -8.94
C ARG A 96 -0.87 -7.72 -8.21
N LEU A 97 -0.39 -8.86 -8.70
CA LEU A 97 -0.66 -10.18 -8.09
C LEU A 97 -0.17 -10.27 -6.64
N LEU A 98 1.12 -10.00 -6.40
CA LEU A 98 1.68 -10.09 -5.05
C LEU A 98 1.14 -9.00 -4.10
N PRO A 99 0.89 -7.75 -4.52
CA PRO A 99 0.18 -6.76 -3.70
C PRO A 99 -1.23 -7.19 -3.27
N VAL A 100 -1.95 -7.97 -4.07
CA VAL A 100 -3.24 -8.55 -3.65
C VAL A 100 -3.04 -9.57 -2.52
N LEU A 101 -2.06 -10.47 -2.66
CA LEU A 101 -1.73 -11.44 -1.61
C LEU A 101 -1.26 -10.75 -0.33
N ASP A 102 -0.53 -9.66 -0.48
CA ASP A 102 -0.06 -8.80 0.60
C ASP A 102 -1.23 -8.30 1.46
N VAL A 103 -2.25 -7.70 0.85
CA VAL A 103 -3.46 -7.24 1.55
C VAL A 103 -4.20 -8.38 2.27
N LEU A 104 -4.30 -9.56 1.65
CA LEU A 104 -4.91 -10.73 2.30
C LEU A 104 -4.11 -11.16 3.55
N ALA A 105 -2.78 -11.14 3.46
CA ALA A 105 -1.89 -11.41 4.59
C ALA A 105 -2.06 -10.37 5.70
N GLN A 106 -2.16 -9.08 5.35
CA GLN A 106 -2.41 -8.00 6.31
C GLN A 106 -3.72 -8.22 7.09
N VAL A 107 -4.82 -8.60 6.43
CA VAL A 107 -6.10 -8.92 7.10
C VAL A 107 -5.94 -10.08 8.09
N VAL A 108 -5.21 -11.13 7.71
CA VAL A 108 -4.92 -12.27 8.59
C VAL A 108 -4.06 -11.85 9.79
N LEU A 109 -3.07 -10.99 9.58
CA LEU A 109 -2.22 -10.44 10.63
C LEU A 109 -3.04 -9.60 11.61
N VAL A 110 -3.94 -8.73 11.12
CA VAL A 110 -4.85 -7.94 11.97
C VAL A 110 -5.79 -8.84 12.77
N TYR A 111 -6.31 -9.92 12.18
CA TYR A 111 -7.05 -10.95 12.92
C TYR A 111 -6.20 -11.56 14.04
N GLY A 112 -4.96 -11.97 13.72
CA GLY A 112 -4.02 -12.54 14.68
C GLY A 112 -3.68 -11.60 15.82
N MET A 113 -3.41 -10.33 15.52
CA MET A 113 -3.19 -9.27 16.51
C MET A 113 -4.45 -9.03 17.35
N GLY A 114 -5.63 -9.02 16.74
CA GLY A 114 -6.90 -8.96 17.44
C GLY A 114 -7.08 -10.11 18.44
N ARG A 115 -6.71 -11.34 18.07
CA ARG A 115 -6.72 -12.48 19.01
C ARG A 115 -5.79 -12.28 20.21
N LEU A 116 -4.67 -11.58 20.05
CA LEU A 116 -3.77 -11.27 21.16
C LEU A 116 -4.31 -10.11 22.02
N CYS A 117 -4.73 -9.02 21.39
CA CYS A 117 -5.18 -7.80 22.07
C CYS A 117 -6.56 -7.91 22.74
N PHE A 118 -7.42 -8.81 22.25
CA PHE A 118 -8.77 -9.05 22.80
C PHE A 118 -8.86 -10.36 23.59
N GLU A 119 -7.77 -10.83 24.21
CA GLU A 119 -7.79 -12.01 25.09
C GLU A 119 -8.40 -13.24 24.40
N ASN A 120 -8.00 -13.49 23.15
CA ASN A 120 -8.49 -14.54 22.26
C ASN A 120 -9.98 -14.47 21.88
N ASN A 121 -10.67 -13.34 22.11
CA ASN A 121 -12.05 -13.16 21.67
C ASN A 121 -12.16 -13.14 20.12
N THR A 122 -12.62 -14.25 19.56
CA THR A 122 -12.74 -14.47 18.11
C THR A 122 -13.65 -13.44 17.42
N ARG A 123 -14.75 -13.02 18.07
CA ARG A 123 -15.72 -12.08 17.50
C ARG A 123 -15.10 -10.69 17.33
N ARG A 124 -14.43 -10.18 18.36
CA ARG A 124 -13.72 -8.88 18.33
C ARG A 124 -12.55 -8.88 17.34
N ALA A 125 -11.79 -9.98 17.30
CA ALA A 125 -10.70 -10.15 16.35
C ALA A 125 -11.18 -10.19 14.89
N LEU A 126 -12.28 -10.92 14.62
CA LEU A 126 -12.90 -10.96 13.30
C LEU A 126 -13.43 -9.58 12.89
N GLY A 127 -14.07 -8.86 13.81
CA GLY A 127 -14.52 -7.49 13.58
C GLY A 127 -13.37 -6.58 13.15
N ALA A 128 -12.24 -6.61 13.85
CA ALA A 128 -11.06 -5.82 13.49
C ALA A 128 -10.50 -6.18 12.10
N ALA A 129 -10.44 -7.47 11.75
CA ALA A 129 -9.96 -7.90 10.45
C ALA A 129 -10.85 -7.44 9.28
N ILE A 130 -12.17 -7.54 9.44
CA ILE A 130 -13.14 -7.07 8.43
C ILE A 130 -13.10 -5.54 8.34
N LEU A 131 -13.00 -4.83 9.46
CA LEU A 131 -12.84 -3.36 9.48
C LEU A 131 -11.59 -2.93 8.70
N TYR A 132 -10.45 -3.58 8.95
CA TYR A 132 -9.22 -3.31 8.22
C TYR A 132 -9.37 -3.55 6.72
N GLY A 133 -9.85 -4.74 6.35
CA GLY A 133 -9.99 -5.13 4.94
C GLY A 133 -11.02 -4.29 4.17
N THR A 134 -11.91 -3.56 4.86
CA THR A 134 -12.92 -2.69 4.23
C THR A 134 -12.50 -1.22 4.14
N PHE A 135 -11.32 -0.83 4.65
CA PHE A 135 -10.82 0.53 4.48
C PHE A 135 -10.37 0.78 3.02
N PRO A 136 -10.86 1.86 2.35
CA PRO A 136 -10.39 2.31 1.04
C PRO A 136 -8.88 2.23 0.82
N VAL A 137 -8.11 2.75 1.77
CA VAL A 137 -6.64 2.80 1.66
C VAL A 137 -5.98 1.42 1.50
N VAL A 138 -6.58 0.37 2.09
CA VAL A 138 -5.99 -0.98 2.13
C VAL A 138 -6.07 -1.65 0.77
N TRP A 139 -7.19 -1.52 0.04
CA TRP A 139 -7.27 -2.06 -1.31
C TRP A 139 -6.63 -1.13 -2.36
N ILE A 140 -6.56 0.18 -2.11
CA ILE A 140 -5.73 1.08 -2.92
C ILE A 140 -4.26 0.62 -2.89
N SER A 141 -3.72 0.15 -1.76
CA SER A 141 -2.33 -0.34 -1.74
C SER A 141 -2.10 -1.63 -2.53
N ALA A 142 -3.14 -2.43 -2.79
CA ALA A 142 -3.04 -3.58 -3.70
C ALA A 142 -3.11 -3.16 -5.19
N LEU A 143 -3.86 -2.09 -5.50
CA LEU A 143 -4.13 -1.65 -6.87
C LEU A 143 -3.21 -0.51 -7.34
N ASN A 144 -2.38 0.04 -6.46
CA ASN A 144 -1.38 1.07 -6.75
C ASN A 144 -0.02 0.65 -6.16
N VAL A 145 0.75 -0.09 -6.95
CA VAL A 145 1.98 -0.76 -6.52
C VAL A 145 3.06 0.25 -6.14
N THR A 146 3.41 0.24 -4.86
CA THR A 146 4.48 1.04 -4.27
C THR A 146 5.14 0.25 -3.14
N THR A 147 6.23 0.76 -2.58
CA THR A 147 6.85 0.18 -1.37
C THR A 147 5.91 0.11 -0.18
N ASP A 148 4.88 0.95 -0.11
CA ASP A 148 4.07 1.18 1.09
C ASP A 148 3.22 -0.02 1.49
N GLY A 149 2.68 -0.77 0.53
CA GLY A 149 1.90 -1.99 0.80
C GLY A 149 2.75 -3.05 1.50
N TYR A 150 3.83 -3.48 0.84
CA TYR A 150 4.75 -4.47 1.41
C TYR A 150 5.38 -4.02 2.72
N LEU A 151 5.70 -2.71 2.83
CA LEU A 151 6.20 -2.15 4.08
C LEU A 151 5.20 -2.38 5.22
N ALA A 152 3.93 -2.01 5.01
CA ALA A 152 2.89 -2.19 6.02
C ALA A 152 2.73 -3.67 6.42
N THR A 153 2.88 -4.61 5.48
CA THR A 153 2.87 -6.04 5.81
C THR A 153 4.05 -6.45 6.67
N TRP A 154 5.28 -6.06 6.33
CA TRP A 154 6.44 -6.39 7.15
C TRP A 154 6.36 -5.75 8.53
N GLU A 155 5.86 -4.52 8.62
CA GLU A 155 5.57 -3.87 9.90
C GLU A 155 4.50 -4.62 10.70
N LEU A 156 3.45 -5.13 10.06
CA LEU A 156 2.41 -5.95 10.69
C LEU A 156 2.94 -7.32 11.13
N VAL A 157 3.81 -7.97 10.35
CA VAL A 157 4.48 -9.22 10.72
C VAL A 157 5.36 -8.97 11.95
N ALA A 158 6.11 -7.86 11.96
CA ALA A 158 6.95 -7.48 13.08
C ALA A 158 6.11 -7.21 14.33
N ALA A 159 5.08 -6.37 14.21
CA ALA A 159 4.12 -6.07 15.27
C ALA A 159 3.47 -7.34 15.83
N TYR A 160 3.01 -8.25 14.97
CA TYR A 160 2.44 -9.53 15.39
C TYR A 160 3.47 -10.41 16.11
N GLY A 161 4.71 -10.49 15.60
CA GLY A 161 5.81 -11.25 16.21
C GLY A 161 6.11 -10.79 17.63
N VAL A 162 6.26 -9.48 17.84
CA VAL A 162 6.56 -8.91 19.16
C VAL A 162 5.35 -9.03 20.11
N LEU A 163 4.13 -8.83 19.62
CA LEU A 163 2.92 -9.07 20.42
C LEU A 163 2.82 -10.53 20.85
N ARG A 164 3.13 -11.48 19.97
CA ARG A 164 3.13 -12.90 20.29
C ARG A 164 4.17 -13.21 21.36
N HIS A 165 5.39 -12.68 21.23
CA HIS A 165 6.44 -12.80 22.24
C HIS A 165 5.96 -12.27 23.60
N TYR A 166 5.39 -11.07 23.64
CA TYR A 166 4.90 -10.49 24.90
C TYR A 166 3.70 -11.25 25.49
N HIS A 167 2.76 -11.73 24.69
CA HIS A 167 1.56 -12.39 25.22
C HIS A 167 1.76 -13.88 25.55
N ARG A 168 2.60 -14.59 24.80
CA ARG A 168 2.75 -16.05 24.90
C ARG A 168 4.15 -16.51 25.32
N GLY A 169 5.11 -15.59 25.45
CA GLY A 169 6.51 -15.92 25.70
C GLY A 169 7.20 -16.59 24.50
N GLY A 170 8.39 -17.13 24.76
CA GLY A 170 9.22 -17.83 23.78
C GLY A 170 9.89 -16.92 22.74
N TRP A 171 11.01 -17.36 22.18
CA TRP A 171 11.86 -16.52 21.33
C TRP A 171 11.44 -16.49 19.85
N GLY A 172 10.60 -17.43 19.40
CA GLY A 172 10.16 -17.48 18.00
C GLY A 172 9.46 -16.21 17.53
N GLY A 173 8.59 -15.62 18.37
CA GLY A 173 7.95 -14.33 18.06
C GLY A 173 8.94 -13.18 17.98
N LEU A 174 9.98 -13.20 18.81
CA LEU A 174 11.05 -12.19 18.80
C LEU A 174 11.88 -12.28 17.52
N TYR A 175 12.24 -13.48 17.05
CA TYR A 175 12.94 -13.65 15.77
C TYR A 175 12.08 -13.27 14.56
N VAL A 176 10.77 -13.54 14.60
CA VAL A 176 9.83 -13.03 13.58
C VAL A 176 9.83 -11.51 13.56
N PHE A 177 9.82 -10.87 14.75
CA PHE A 177 9.92 -9.41 14.86
C PHE A 177 11.19 -8.86 14.20
N TRP A 178 12.35 -9.39 14.58
CA TRP A 178 13.64 -8.92 14.04
C TRP A 178 13.82 -9.21 12.55
N GLY A 179 13.45 -10.40 12.08
CA GLY A 179 13.53 -10.74 10.65
C GLY A 179 12.64 -9.83 9.80
N ALA A 180 11.40 -9.57 10.26
CA ALA A 180 10.48 -8.68 9.57
C ALA A 180 10.94 -7.21 9.60
N LEU A 181 11.61 -6.75 10.67
CA LEU A 181 12.26 -5.44 10.69
C LEU A 181 13.37 -5.32 9.64
N GLY A 182 14.18 -6.37 9.46
CA GLY A 182 15.18 -6.43 8.40
C GLY A 182 14.56 -6.29 7.01
N LEU A 183 13.45 -7.00 6.74
CA LEU A 183 12.72 -6.91 5.47
C LEU A 183 12.01 -5.56 5.28
N ALA A 184 11.46 -4.97 6.34
CA ALA A 184 10.89 -3.62 6.31
C ALA A 184 11.95 -2.58 5.94
N PHE A 185 13.15 -2.70 6.52
CA PHE A 185 14.30 -1.86 6.18
C PHE A 185 14.74 -2.08 4.72
N LEU A 186 14.81 -3.33 4.26
CA LEU A 186 15.11 -3.67 2.86
C LEU A 186 13.96 -3.33 1.88
N THR A 187 12.82 -2.83 2.37
CA THR A 187 11.72 -2.33 1.53
C THR A 187 11.82 -0.81 1.34
N LYS A 188 12.02 -0.06 2.43
CA LYS A 188 11.92 1.41 2.39
C LYS A 188 12.91 2.16 3.28
N GLY A 189 13.90 1.47 3.82
CA GLY A 189 14.90 2.02 4.74
C GLY A 189 14.35 2.25 6.16
N PRO A 190 14.93 3.20 6.91
CA PRO A 190 14.66 3.38 8.35
C PRO A 190 13.21 3.64 8.72
N VAL A 191 12.40 4.19 7.81
CA VAL A 191 10.97 4.46 8.08
C VAL A 191 10.18 3.18 8.39
N GLY A 192 10.62 2.02 7.88
CA GLY A 192 9.98 0.74 8.17
C GLY A 192 10.11 0.24 9.60
N LEU A 193 10.87 0.96 10.43
CA LEU A 193 10.97 0.67 11.86
C LEU A 193 9.86 1.36 12.65
N LEU A 194 9.14 2.33 12.07
CA LEU A 194 8.25 3.23 12.81
C LEU A 194 7.14 2.47 13.54
N LEU A 195 6.25 1.77 12.81
CA LEU A 195 5.10 1.11 13.45
C LEU A 195 5.54 0.06 14.48
N PRO A 196 6.45 -0.90 14.18
CA PRO A 196 6.82 -1.92 15.14
C PRO A 196 7.49 -1.35 16.39
N LEU A 197 8.30 -0.30 16.26
CA LEU A 197 8.85 0.42 17.42
C LEU A 197 7.76 1.08 18.23
N MET A 198 6.74 1.68 17.59
CA MET A 198 5.60 2.22 18.32
C MET A 198 4.80 1.15 19.08
N VAL A 199 4.73 -0.08 18.56
CA VAL A 199 4.14 -1.21 19.29
C VAL A 199 4.94 -1.54 20.55
N VAL A 200 6.27 -1.63 20.42
CA VAL A 200 7.20 -1.89 21.54
C VAL A 200 7.07 -0.80 22.60
N VAL A 201 7.17 0.47 22.19
CA VAL A 201 7.05 1.65 23.06
C VAL A 201 5.69 1.68 23.74
N GLY A 202 4.62 1.41 22.97
CA GLY A 202 3.28 1.35 23.50
C GLY A 202 3.09 0.28 24.56
N PHE A 203 3.74 -0.88 24.43
CA PHE A 203 3.74 -1.92 25.46
C PHE A 203 4.56 -1.53 26.68
N TYR A 204 5.73 -0.91 26.48
CA TYR A 204 6.60 -0.44 27.55
C TYR A 204 5.88 0.55 28.49
N PHE A 205 5.15 1.53 27.93
CA PHE A 205 4.43 2.53 28.71
C PHE A 205 3.06 2.08 29.26
N ARG A 206 2.64 0.82 29.05
CA ARG A 206 1.40 0.30 29.67
C ARG A 206 1.55 -0.01 31.16
N GLY A 207 2.78 -0.11 31.69
CA GLY A 207 3.04 -0.29 33.12
C GLY A 207 2.64 -1.64 33.70
N GLN A 208 2.21 -2.61 32.89
CA GLN A 208 1.61 -3.87 33.36
C GLN A 208 2.57 -5.06 33.46
N ARG A 209 3.85 -4.92 33.07
CA ARG A 209 4.85 -6.01 33.16
C ARG A 209 6.24 -5.49 33.54
N ALA A 210 6.98 -6.36 34.24
CA ALA A 210 8.40 -6.15 34.50
C ALA A 210 9.16 -5.93 33.19
N ARG A 211 10.10 -4.98 33.20
CA ARG A 211 10.94 -4.67 32.05
C ARG A 211 11.72 -5.94 31.67
N GLN A 212 11.58 -6.37 30.42
CA GLN A 212 12.36 -7.48 29.88
C GLN A 212 13.80 -7.00 29.67
N PRO A 213 14.82 -7.67 30.24
CA PRO A 213 16.21 -7.28 30.01
C PRO A 213 16.60 -7.54 28.56
N PHE A 214 17.58 -6.78 28.06
CA PHE A 214 18.22 -7.09 26.79
C PHE A 214 19.01 -8.41 26.95
N THR A 215 18.73 -9.37 26.08
CA THR A 215 19.34 -10.72 26.11
C THR A 215 20.14 -11.01 24.85
N TRP A 216 20.89 -12.11 24.82
CA TRP A 216 21.59 -12.54 23.59
C TRP A 216 20.64 -12.71 22.40
N HIS A 217 19.37 -13.09 22.64
CA HIS A 217 18.37 -13.18 21.58
C HIS A 217 18.07 -11.83 20.93
N HIS A 218 18.17 -10.73 21.67
CA HIS A 218 18.06 -9.38 21.10
C HIS A 218 19.31 -9.02 20.29
N ALA A 219 20.50 -9.40 20.76
CA ALA A 219 21.74 -9.23 19.99
C ALA A 219 21.71 -10.03 18.67
N ALA A 220 21.29 -11.29 18.71
CA ALA A 220 21.11 -12.13 17.53
C ALA A 220 20.02 -11.57 16.60
N GLY A 221 18.93 -11.05 17.17
CA GLY A 221 17.91 -10.34 16.42
C GLY A 221 18.43 -9.09 15.71
N LEU A 222 19.24 -8.28 16.39
CA LEU A 222 19.87 -7.12 15.79
C LEU A 222 20.82 -7.50 14.66
N ALA A 223 21.59 -8.59 14.83
CA ALA A 223 22.43 -9.15 13.77
C ALA A 223 21.59 -9.57 12.54
N LEU A 224 20.38 -10.11 12.73
CA LEU A 224 19.47 -10.41 11.62
C LEU A 224 19.00 -9.14 10.89
N VAL A 225 18.65 -8.07 11.61
CA VAL A 225 18.27 -6.79 10.98
C VAL A 225 19.43 -6.20 10.20
N ILE A 226 20.63 -6.21 10.76
CA ILE A 226 21.84 -5.73 10.08
C ILE A 226 22.11 -6.57 8.84
N GLY A 227 22.14 -7.91 8.98
CA GLY A 227 22.43 -8.83 7.88
C GLY A 227 21.41 -8.75 6.74
N VAL A 228 20.11 -8.72 7.05
CA VAL A 228 19.06 -8.67 6.02
C VAL A 228 18.86 -7.24 5.52
N GLY A 229 18.60 -6.30 6.44
CA GLY A 229 18.22 -4.93 6.12
C GLY A 229 19.33 -4.11 5.45
N LEU A 230 20.59 -4.35 5.82
CA LEU A 230 21.74 -3.62 5.25
C LEU A 230 22.44 -4.38 4.12
N SER A 231 22.00 -5.59 3.76
CA SER A 231 22.65 -6.43 2.72
C SER A 231 22.89 -5.69 1.40
N TRP A 232 21.81 -5.19 0.79
CA TRP A 232 21.87 -4.49 -0.50
C TRP A 232 22.64 -3.17 -0.42
N TYR A 233 22.49 -2.44 0.69
CA TYR A 233 23.24 -1.22 0.92
C TYR A 233 24.74 -1.49 1.02
N GLY A 234 25.14 -2.51 1.78
CA GLY A 234 26.53 -2.92 1.91
C GLY A 234 27.13 -3.31 0.57
N TYR A 235 26.37 -4.05 -0.25
CA TYR A 235 26.77 -4.41 -1.60
C TYR A 235 27.04 -3.16 -2.48
N LEU A 236 26.08 -2.23 -2.57
CA LEU A 236 26.25 -1.04 -3.40
C LEU A 236 27.32 -0.08 -2.89
N VAL A 237 27.50 0.04 -1.57
CA VAL A 237 28.59 0.84 -0.99
C VAL A 237 29.96 0.24 -1.31
N ALA A 238 30.08 -1.10 -1.29
CA ALA A 238 31.31 -1.78 -1.66
C ALA A 238 31.65 -1.62 -3.15
N GLU A 239 30.64 -1.56 -4.01
CA GLU A 239 30.81 -1.33 -5.44
C GLU A 239 31.13 0.14 -5.77
N ASN A 240 30.40 1.08 -5.18
CA ASN A 240 30.63 2.51 -5.36
C ASN A 240 30.40 3.30 -4.06
N PRO A 241 31.48 3.74 -3.37
CA PRO A 241 31.36 4.50 -2.13
C PRO A 241 30.54 5.79 -2.22
N ALA A 242 30.42 6.39 -3.42
CA ALA A 242 29.59 7.59 -3.63
C ALA A 242 28.09 7.33 -3.37
N PHE A 243 27.65 6.07 -3.46
CA PHE A 243 26.28 5.66 -3.13
C PHE A 243 25.89 6.01 -1.69
N LEU A 244 26.83 5.93 -0.73
CA LEU A 244 26.53 6.23 0.68
C LEU A 244 26.08 7.68 0.86
N ARG A 245 26.81 8.64 0.28
CA ARG A 245 26.46 10.06 0.32
C ARG A 245 25.14 10.30 -0.41
N TYR A 246 24.95 9.69 -1.58
CA TYR A 246 23.71 9.80 -2.36
C TYR A 246 22.48 9.33 -1.57
N PHE A 247 22.56 8.16 -0.94
CA PHE A 247 21.43 7.57 -0.22
C PHE A 247 21.14 8.29 1.10
N LEU A 248 22.16 8.54 1.93
CA LEU A 248 21.98 9.16 3.24
C LEU A 248 21.63 10.65 3.13
N VAL A 249 22.36 11.41 2.32
CA VAL A 249 22.15 12.87 2.22
C VAL A 249 20.97 13.16 1.32
N GLY A 250 21.04 12.75 0.04
CA GLY A 250 20.02 13.12 -0.96
C GLY A 250 18.66 12.46 -0.76
N HIS A 251 18.64 11.17 -0.39
CA HIS A 251 17.38 10.40 -0.34
C HIS A 251 16.78 10.21 1.06
N THR A 252 17.53 10.50 2.12
CA THR A 252 17.08 10.37 3.51
C THR A 252 16.97 11.73 4.19
N VAL A 253 18.06 12.50 4.28
CA VAL A 253 18.08 13.80 4.99
C VAL A 253 17.37 14.89 4.19
N GLU A 254 17.78 15.13 2.94
CA GLU A 254 17.18 16.18 2.10
C GLU A 254 15.70 15.92 1.82
N ARG A 255 15.29 14.65 1.71
CA ARG A 255 13.88 14.28 1.52
C ARG A 255 13.00 14.59 2.73
N PHE A 256 13.56 14.60 3.93
CA PHE A 256 12.87 15.00 5.16
C PHE A 256 12.91 16.52 5.38
N ALA A 257 14.02 17.17 5.00
CA ALA A 257 14.29 18.58 5.28
C ALA A 257 13.86 19.57 4.16
N SER A 258 13.78 19.14 2.90
CA SER A 258 13.50 20.01 1.74
C SER A 258 12.34 19.48 0.89
N ALA A 259 11.22 20.20 0.91
CA ALA A 259 9.95 19.81 0.27
C ALA A 259 9.93 20.03 -1.25
N GLU A 260 10.67 21.02 -1.72
CA GLU A 260 10.59 21.54 -3.10
C GLU A 260 11.26 20.63 -4.12
N ALA A 261 12.24 19.83 -3.72
CA ALA A 261 13.03 18.97 -4.62
C ALA A 261 12.21 17.86 -5.33
N PHE A 262 10.98 17.56 -4.89
CA PHE A 262 10.19 16.44 -5.43
C PHE A 262 8.73 16.77 -5.79
N GLY A 263 8.27 18.03 -5.68
CA GLY A 263 6.89 18.42 -6.00
C GLY A 263 5.82 17.75 -5.13
N ARG A 264 6.17 17.32 -3.90
CA ARG A 264 5.31 16.53 -2.99
C ARG A 264 4.95 17.26 -1.71
N ALA A 265 5.17 18.57 -1.67
CA ALA A 265 4.82 19.41 -0.54
C ALA A 265 3.29 19.39 -0.34
N ARG A 266 2.89 19.10 0.89
CA ARG A 266 1.48 19.11 1.32
C ARG A 266 1.41 19.74 2.71
N PRO A 267 0.31 20.45 3.04
CA PRO A 267 0.16 21.12 4.32
C PRO A 267 0.23 20.13 5.49
N TRP A 268 0.60 20.62 6.68
CA TRP A 268 0.74 19.77 7.88
C TRP A 268 -0.56 19.03 8.23
N TRP A 269 -1.73 19.64 7.96
CA TRP A 269 -3.04 19.05 8.22
C TRP A 269 -3.46 17.97 7.20
N PHE A 270 -2.64 17.69 6.18
CA PHE A 270 -2.96 16.75 5.11
C PHE A 270 -3.43 15.38 5.63
N TYR A 271 -2.69 14.78 6.56
CA TYR A 271 -3.07 13.48 7.12
C TYR A 271 -4.19 13.55 8.16
N LEU A 272 -4.43 14.72 8.77
CA LEU A 272 -5.57 14.92 9.65
C LEU A 272 -6.90 14.84 8.89
N VAL A 273 -6.90 15.19 7.61
CA VAL A 273 -8.05 15.03 6.71
C VAL A 273 -8.04 13.65 6.03
N LEU A 274 -6.88 13.25 5.51
CA LEU A 274 -6.76 12.04 4.69
C LEU A 274 -7.04 10.75 5.46
N VAL A 275 -6.53 10.63 6.70
CA VAL A 275 -6.71 9.40 7.50
C VAL A 275 -8.18 9.15 7.82
N PRO A 276 -8.96 10.13 8.34
CA PRO A 276 -10.39 9.96 8.49
C PRO A 276 -11.12 9.69 7.17
N ALA A 277 -10.80 10.42 6.09
CA ALA A 277 -11.47 10.27 4.81
C ALA A 277 -11.29 8.87 4.20
N THR A 278 -10.07 8.34 4.25
CA THR A 278 -9.73 7.01 3.69
C THR A 278 -10.05 5.83 4.62
N SER A 279 -10.65 6.12 5.78
CA SER A 279 -11.28 5.14 6.68
C SER A 279 -12.77 5.38 6.85
N LEU A 280 -13.40 6.28 6.07
CA LEU A 280 -14.84 6.47 6.12
C LEU A 280 -15.56 5.17 5.69
N PRO A 281 -16.71 4.85 6.32
CA PRO A 281 -17.37 5.63 7.37
C PRO A 281 -16.93 5.27 8.81
N TRP A 282 -16.02 4.31 8.96
CA TRP A 282 -15.59 3.80 10.26
C TRP A 282 -14.91 4.85 11.14
N SER A 283 -14.19 5.80 10.54
CA SER A 283 -13.65 6.96 11.26
C SER A 283 -14.73 7.77 11.97
N GLY A 284 -15.92 7.91 11.37
CA GLY A 284 -17.06 8.57 12.01
C GLY A 284 -17.52 7.85 13.28
N LEU A 285 -17.64 6.51 13.22
CA LEU A 285 -17.92 5.68 14.40
C LEU A 285 -16.80 5.81 15.45
N LEU A 286 -15.55 5.65 15.03
CA LEU A 286 -14.38 5.69 15.90
C LEU A 286 -14.28 7.01 16.66
N LEU A 287 -14.34 8.14 15.95
CA LEU A 287 -14.22 9.48 16.54
C LEU A 287 -15.41 9.81 17.44
N THR A 288 -16.64 9.50 17.01
CA THR A 288 -17.85 9.73 17.83
C THR A 288 -17.77 8.97 19.15
N ARG A 289 -17.29 7.72 19.12
CA ARG A 289 -17.15 6.90 20.33
C ARG A 289 -15.96 7.33 21.18
N ALA A 290 -14.84 7.71 20.58
CA ALA A 290 -13.69 8.23 21.31
C ALA A 290 -14.04 9.48 22.10
N VAL A 291 -14.74 10.45 21.48
CA VAL A 291 -15.18 11.69 22.15
C VAL A 291 -16.17 11.38 23.28
N ARG A 292 -17.15 10.49 23.06
CA ARG A 292 -18.16 10.15 24.08
C ARG A 292 -17.62 9.34 25.24
N THR A 293 -16.64 8.46 25.01
CA THR A 293 -16.00 7.71 26.08
C THR A 293 -15.08 8.62 26.88
N GLY A 294 -14.35 9.54 26.23
CA GLY A 294 -13.36 10.38 26.88
C GLY A 294 -12.05 9.61 27.17
N TRP A 295 -10.94 10.35 27.27
CA TRP A 295 -9.61 9.77 27.43
C TRP A 295 -9.44 8.99 28.74
N GLU A 296 -9.97 9.54 29.83
CA GLU A 296 -9.82 8.98 31.18
C GLU A 296 -10.62 7.69 31.40
N ALA A 297 -11.74 7.50 30.72
CA ALA A 297 -12.49 6.24 30.82
C ALA A 297 -11.93 5.14 29.91
N LEU A 298 -11.01 5.45 29.00
CA LEU A 298 -10.42 4.45 28.13
C LEU A 298 -9.40 3.60 28.92
N PRO A 299 -9.42 2.25 28.84
CA PRO A 299 -8.43 1.44 29.55
C PRO A 299 -7.00 1.65 29.04
N PRO A 300 -5.96 1.51 29.88
CA PRO A 300 -4.57 1.78 29.49
C PRO A 300 -4.08 1.06 28.22
N PRO A 301 -4.41 -0.23 27.96
CA PRO A 301 -4.03 -0.88 26.71
C PRO A 301 -4.58 -0.16 25.47
N TRP A 302 -5.82 0.33 25.53
CA TRP A 302 -6.46 1.02 24.42
C TRP A 302 -6.01 2.48 24.27
N ARG A 303 -5.70 3.17 25.39
CA ARG A 303 -5.01 4.47 25.34
C ARG A 303 -3.67 4.35 24.64
N SER A 304 -2.93 3.28 24.93
CA SER A 304 -1.65 2.98 24.29
C SER A 304 -1.81 2.72 22.78
N VAL A 305 -2.84 1.99 22.34
CA VAL A 305 -3.12 1.84 20.90
C VAL A 305 -3.45 3.19 20.26
N TRP A 306 -4.29 4.02 20.88
CA TRP A 306 -4.57 5.36 20.37
C TRP A 306 -3.31 6.20 20.23
N LEU A 307 -2.53 6.33 21.30
CA LEU A 307 -1.36 7.20 21.32
C LEU A 307 -0.29 6.72 20.35
N TRP A 308 0.13 5.47 20.50
CA TRP A 308 1.33 4.99 19.83
C TRP A 308 1.08 4.45 18.43
N TRP A 309 -0.11 3.90 18.15
CA TRP A 309 -0.37 3.29 16.84
C TRP A 309 -1.11 4.23 15.90
N VAL A 310 -1.79 5.25 16.44
CA VAL A 310 -2.58 6.19 15.64
C VAL A 310 -2.01 7.60 15.74
N LEU A 311 -2.05 8.23 16.91
CA LEU A 311 -1.75 9.66 17.03
C LEU A 311 -0.28 10.00 16.75
N VAL A 312 0.67 9.23 17.29
CA VAL A 312 2.10 9.48 17.09
C VAL A 312 2.51 9.27 15.62
N PRO A 313 2.16 8.16 14.93
CA PRO A 313 2.47 8.02 13.51
C PRO A 313 1.78 9.07 12.64
N VAL A 314 0.52 9.44 12.91
CA VAL A 314 -0.17 10.53 12.19
C VAL A 314 0.56 11.86 12.40
N GLY A 315 0.99 12.16 13.63
CA GLY A 315 1.78 13.35 13.93
C GLY A 315 3.12 13.34 13.20
N PHE A 316 3.86 12.23 13.28
CA PHE A 316 5.15 12.06 12.61
C PHE A 316 5.05 12.30 11.09
N PHE A 317 4.10 11.66 10.41
CA PHE A 317 3.91 11.85 8.97
C PHE A 317 3.34 13.24 8.62
N SER A 318 2.53 13.84 9.48
CA SER A 318 2.01 15.21 9.30
C SER A 318 3.12 16.26 9.32
N LEU A 319 4.15 16.06 10.14
CA LEU A 319 5.31 16.95 10.24
C LEU A 319 6.32 16.76 9.09
N SER A 320 6.28 15.65 8.36
CA SER A 320 7.11 15.43 7.17
C SER A 320 6.75 16.39 6.03
N GLN A 321 7.74 16.96 5.37
CA GLN A 321 7.53 17.88 4.24
C GLN A 321 6.96 17.18 2.99
N SER A 322 7.51 16.00 2.64
CA SER A 322 7.00 15.17 1.54
C SER A 322 5.90 14.23 2.04
N LYS A 323 4.71 14.28 1.40
CA LYS A 323 3.56 13.46 1.78
C LYS A 323 2.97 12.71 0.58
N LEU A 324 2.72 11.41 0.75
CA LEU A 324 1.98 10.56 -0.19
C LEU A 324 0.84 9.83 0.52
N LEU A 325 -0.18 9.44 -0.26
CA LEU A 325 -1.41 8.78 0.22
C LEU A 325 -1.12 7.60 1.17
N LEU A 326 -0.23 6.70 0.77
CA LEU A 326 0.00 5.43 1.45
C LEU A 326 1.01 5.47 2.60
N TYR A 327 1.66 6.61 2.87
CA TYR A 327 2.63 6.70 3.98
C TYR A 327 2.00 6.42 5.34
N VAL A 328 0.71 6.74 5.49
CA VAL A 328 -0.05 6.52 6.73
C VAL A 328 -0.74 5.16 6.80
N LEU A 329 -0.56 4.27 5.81
CA LEU A 329 -1.10 2.91 5.85
C LEU A 329 -0.82 2.16 7.17
N PRO A 330 0.33 2.33 7.85
CA PRO A 330 0.62 1.68 9.13
C PRO A 330 -0.30 2.08 10.30
N VAL A 331 -1.09 3.16 10.17
CA VAL A 331 -2.03 3.63 11.21
C VAL A 331 -3.30 2.79 11.28
N PHE A 332 -3.74 2.25 10.14
CA PHE A 332 -5.06 1.65 9.98
C PHE A 332 -5.29 0.35 10.77
N PRO A 333 -4.28 -0.51 11.06
CA PRO A 333 -4.44 -1.62 12.00
C PRO A 333 -4.88 -1.17 13.40
N GLY A 334 -4.28 -0.09 13.91
CA GLY A 334 -4.65 0.50 15.20
C GLY A 334 -6.07 1.03 15.19
N MET A 335 -6.46 1.73 14.11
CA MET A 335 -7.84 2.21 13.93
C MET A 335 -8.85 1.07 13.87
N ALA A 336 -8.54 -0.03 13.17
CA ALA A 336 -9.43 -1.19 13.07
C ALA A 336 -9.63 -1.87 14.44
N LEU A 337 -8.56 -2.05 15.21
CA LEU A 337 -8.63 -2.61 16.56
C LEU A 337 -9.44 -1.72 17.49
N LEU A 338 -9.21 -0.40 17.48
CA LEU A 338 -9.96 0.56 18.31
C LEU A 338 -11.43 0.64 17.92
N THR A 339 -11.73 0.64 16.62
CA THR A 339 -13.10 0.65 16.12
C THR A 339 -13.82 -0.62 16.54
N SER A 340 -13.17 -1.80 16.44
CA SER A 340 -13.73 -3.06 16.93
C SER A 340 -13.98 -3.02 18.45
N TYR A 341 -13.04 -2.45 19.23
CA TYR A 341 -13.19 -2.29 20.67
C TYR A 341 -14.42 -1.44 21.04
N TYR A 342 -14.59 -0.27 20.40
CA TYR A 342 -15.75 0.59 20.68
C TYR A 342 -17.06 -0.01 20.18
N LEU A 343 -17.05 -0.68 19.02
CA LEU A 343 -18.23 -1.34 18.46
C LEU A 343 -18.80 -2.37 19.44
N HIS A 344 -17.93 -3.15 20.09
CA HIS A 344 -18.32 -4.20 21.04
C HIS A 344 -18.68 -3.69 22.44
N GLN A 345 -18.58 -2.38 22.69
CA GLN A 345 -19.08 -1.74 23.91
C GLN A 345 -20.45 -1.09 23.71
N LEU A 346 -20.95 -1.05 22.47
CA LEU A 346 -22.26 -0.47 22.21
C LEU A 346 -23.37 -1.38 22.78
N PRO A 347 -24.41 -0.79 23.40
CA PRO A 347 -25.63 -1.53 23.67
C PRO A 347 -26.29 -1.94 22.35
N ALA A 348 -27.14 -2.97 22.38
CA ALA A 348 -27.79 -3.51 21.18
C ALA A 348 -28.53 -2.43 20.36
N THR A 349 -29.19 -1.48 21.02
CA THR A 349 -29.87 -0.35 20.39
C THR A 349 -28.90 0.61 19.69
N GLY A 350 -27.77 0.91 20.32
CA GLY A 350 -26.71 1.74 19.74
C GLY A 350 -26.08 1.09 18.51
N LEU A 351 -25.80 -0.22 18.61
CA LEU A 351 -25.26 -1.00 17.50
C LEU A 351 -26.25 -1.09 16.32
N ALA A 352 -27.55 -1.24 16.60
CA ALA A 352 -28.59 -1.21 15.57
C ALA A 352 -28.67 0.15 14.85
N ARG A 353 -28.59 1.26 15.58
CA ARG A 353 -28.57 2.62 14.99
C ARG A 353 -27.37 2.83 14.07
N TRP A 354 -26.17 2.45 14.53
CA TRP A 354 -24.96 2.51 13.70
C TRP A 354 -25.05 1.59 12.48
N SER A 355 -25.55 0.36 12.65
CA SER A 355 -25.75 -0.56 11.54
C SER A 355 -26.67 0.05 10.48
N THR A 356 -27.83 0.60 10.86
CA THR A 356 -28.76 1.22 9.91
C THR A 356 -28.14 2.45 9.25
N GLY A 357 -27.54 3.36 10.02
CA GLY A 357 -26.94 4.58 9.49
C GLY A 357 -25.84 4.31 8.47
N LEU A 358 -24.97 3.31 8.74
CA LEU A 358 -23.89 2.95 7.84
C LEU A 358 -24.37 2.20 6.59
N LEU A 359 -25.41 1.35 6.71
CA LEU A 359 -26.06 0.74 5.55
C LEU A 359 -26.69 1.79 4.63
N VAL A 360 -27.34 2.81 5.20
CA VAL A 360 -27.89 3.95 4.44
C VAL A 360 -26.77 4.72 3.77
N PHE A 361 -25.70 5.05 4.50
CA PHE A 361 -24.55 5.76 3.94
C PHE A 361 -23.96 5.02 2.73
N TRP A 362 -23.66 3.73 2.86
CA TRP A 362 -23.11 2.93 1.75
C TRP A 362 -24.08 2.83 0.57
N THR A 363 -25.38 2.74 0.85
CA THR A 363 -26.42 2.74 -0.19
C THR A 363 -26.40 4.05 -0.97
N VAL A 364 -26.36 5.19 -0.28
CA VAL A 364 -26.27 6.51 -0.89
C VAL A 364 -24.99 6.66 -1.72
N VAL A 365 -23.84 6.22 -1.21
CA VAL A 365 -22.58 6.28 -1.97
C VAL A 365 -22.65 5.48 -3.28
N LEU A 366 -23.22 4.27 -3.26
CA LEU A 366 -23.38 3.47 -4.48
C LEU A 366 -24.41 4.06 -5.44
N LEU A 367 -25.49 4.67 -4.92
CA LEU A 367 -26.46 5.39 -5.76
C LEU A 367 -25.84 6.62 -6.42
N VAL A 368 -25.01 7.38 -5.69
CA VAL A 368 -24.26 8.52 -6.25
C VAL A 368 -23.32 8.04 -7.35
N LEU A 369 -22.57 6.96 -7.12
CA LEU A 369 -21.69 6.36 -8.13
C LEU A 369 -22.46 5.94 -9.39
N ALA A 370 -23.64 5.33 -9.23
CA ALA A 370 -24.50 4.98 -10.37
C ALA A 370 -25.02 6.23 -11.10
N ALA A 371 -25.40 7.28 -10.35
CA ALA A 371 -25.92 8.53 -10.89
C ALA A 371 -24.85 9.42 -11.55
N LEU A 372 -23.55 9.17 -11.35
CA LEU A 372 -22.48 9.88 -12.07
C LEU A 372 -22.62 9.78 -13.59
N SER A 373 -23.22 8.69 -14.10
CA SER A 373 -23.56 8.52 -15.51
C SER A 373 -24.49 9.62 -16.05
N LEU A 374 -25.40 10.12 -15.21
CA LEU A 374 -26.32 11.22 -15.56
C LEU A 374 -25.61 12.58 -15.58
N ALA A 375 -24.46 12.68 -14.92
CA ALA A 375 -23.60 13.87 -14.85
C ALA A 375 -22.34 13.73 -15.74
N ALA A 376 -22.32 12.78 -16.69
CA ALA A 376 -21.16 12.53 -17.54
C ALA A 376 -20.73 13.80 -18.32
N GLY A 377 -21.69 14.61 -18.77
CA GLY A 377 -21.42 15.89 -19.44
C GLY A 377 -20.72 16.95 -18.57
N LEU A 378 -20.74 16.82 -17.24
CA LEU A 378 -20.07 17.73 -16.31
C LEU A 378 -18.70 17.22 -15.84
N THR A 379 -18.50 15.90 -15.87
CA THR A 379 -17.29 15.27 -15.30
C THR A 379 -16.25 14.89 -16.36
N HIS A 380 -16.63 14.92 -17.64
CA HIS A 380 -15.85 14.35 -18.75
C HIS A 380 -15.50 12.86 -18.57
N LEU A 381 -16.12 12.18 -17.60
CA LEU A 381 -15.92 10.77 -17.33
C LEU A 381 -17.02 9.96 -18.04
N VAL A 382 -16.61 8.87 -18.67
CA VAL A 382 -17.52 7.88 -19.23
C VAL A 382 -17.79 6.83 -18.15
N VAL A 383 -19.03 6.77 -17.66
CA VAL A 383 -19.44 5.76 -16.67
C VAL A 383 -20.04 4.56 -17.41
N PRO A 384 -19.36 3.41 -17.46
CA PRO A 384 -19.80 2.28 -18.27
C PRO A 384 -20.95 1.51 -17.59
N LEU A 385 -21.83 0.89 -18.39
CA LEU A 385 -22.99 0.12 -17.89
C LEU A 385 -22.63 -0.93 -16.81
N PRO A 386 -21.53 -1.69 -16.92
CA PRO A 386 -21.11 -2.61 -15.85
C PRO A 386 -20.88 -1.93 -14.49
N THR A 387 -20.33 -0.71 -14.46
CA THR A 387 -20.15 0.06 -13.21
C THR A 387 -21.50 0.35 -12.56
N ILE A 388 -22.49 0.77 -13.35
CA ILE A 388 -23.86 1.05 -12.88
C ILE A 388 -24.53 -0.24 -12.39
N GLY A 389 -24.45 -1.32 -13.18
CA GLY A 389 -25.05 -2.61 -12.84
C GLY A 389 -24.50 -3.20 -11.54
N VAL A 390 -23.18 -3.17 -11.37
CA VAL A 390 -22.52 -3.63 -10.13
C VAL A 390 -22.93 -2.76 -8.93
N ALA A 391 -22.96 -1.43 -9.10
CA ALA A 391 -23.40 -0.53 -8.04
C ALA A 391 -24.86 -0.81 -7.63
N ALA A 392 -25.75 -1.05 -8.60
CA ALA A 392 -27.15 -1.40 -8.36
C ALA A 392 -27.31 -2.74 -7.63
N LEU A 393 -26.52 -3.76 -8.00
CA LEU A 393 -26.48 -5.05 -7.28
C LEU A 393 -25.98 -4.87 -5.84
N GLY A 394 -24.97 -4.01 -5.63
CA GLY A 394 -24.50 -3.64 -4.30
C GLY A 394 -25.60 -2.99 -3.47
N VAL A 395 -26.34 -2.02 -4.03
CA VAL A 395 -27.50 -1.38 -3.39
C VAL A 395 -28.56 -2.43 -3.02
N ALA A 396 -28.92 -3.33 -3.93
CA ALA A 396 -29.89 -4.39 -3.66
C ALA A 396 -29.43 -5.29 -2.49
N GLY A 397 -28.15 -5.65 -2.44
CA GLY A 397 -27.56 -6.42 -1.35
C GLY A 397 -27.61 -5.69 0.00
N LEU A 398 -27.30 -4.39 0.01
CA LEU A 398 -27.38 -3.56 1.22
C LEU A 398 -28.82 -3.40 1.72
N VAL A 399 -29.78 -3.17 0.82
CA VAL A 399 -31.21 -3.08 1.16
C VAL A 399 -31.73 -4.42 1.69
N TYR A 400 -31.33 -5.54 1.09
CA TYR A 400 -31.65 -6.88 1.58
C TYR A 400 -31.13 -7.07 3.01
N LEU A 401 -29.86 -6.77 3.27
CA LEU A 401 -29.26 -6.87 4.61
C LEU A 401 -29.94 -5.95 5.64
N ALA A 402 -30.32 -4.74 5.23
CA ALA A 402 -31.04 -3.81 6.09
C ALA A 402 -32.41 -4.37 6.53
N ARG A 403 -33.13 -5.01 5.61
CA ARG A 403 -34.46 -5.61 5.83
C ARG A 403 -34.41 -6.97 6.53
N TYR A 404 -33.28 -7.68 6.46
CA TYR A 404 -33.15 -9.01 7.04
C TYR A 404 -32.98 -8.96 8.58
N SER A 405 -34.09 -8.74 9.28
CA SER A 405 -34.16 -8.52 10.73
C SER A 405 -33.68 -9.71 11.58
N ARG A 406 -33.63 -10.92 11.02
CA ARG A 406 -33.12 -12.13 11.70
C ARG A 406 -31.61 -12.07 11.95
N LEU A 407 -30.84 -11.25 11.22
CA LEU A 407 -29.41 -11.07 11.47
C LEU A 407 -29.17 -10.07 12.60
N ALA A 408 -28.32 -10.47 13.54
CA ALA A 408 -27.82 -9.58 14.58
C ALA A 408 -27.23 -8.29 13.95
N PRO A 409 -27.44 -7.10 14.54
CA PRO A 409 -26.98 -5.82 13.99
C PRO A 409 -25.51 -5.80 13.58
N GLU A 410 -24.62 -6.40 14.38
CA GLU A 410 -23.19 -6.49 14.05
C GLU A 410 -22.93 -7.27 12.76
N LYS A 411 -23.64 -8.39 12.56
CA LYS A 411 -23.49 -9.21 11.34
C LYS A 411 -24.00 -8.45 10.13
N ARG A 412 -25.11 -7.69 10.27
CA ARG A 412 -25.61 -6.81 9.20
C ARG A 412 -24.61 -5.71 8.86
N LEU A 413 -24.01 -5.10 9.87
CA LEU A 413 -23.01 -4.05 9.70
C LEU A 413 -21.74 -4.56 8.99
N LEU A 414 -21.14 -5.64 9.49
CA LEU A 414 -19.91 -6.21 8.89
C LEU A 414 -20.18 -6.83 7.51
N GLY A 415 -21.34 -7.47 7.34
CA GLY A 415 -21.80 -7.98 6.04
C GLY A 415 -22.04 -6.84 5.04
N GLY A 416 -22.67 -5.75 5.47
CA GLY A 416 -22.90 -4.56 4.66
C GLY A 416 -21.60 -3.90 4.21
N ALA A 417 -20.62 -3.79 5.10
CA ALA A 417 -19.30 -3.28 4.76
C ALA A 417 -18.61 -4.13 3.68
N THR A 418 -18.75 -5.46 3.80
CA THR A 418 -18.20 -6.42 2.83
C THR A 418 -18.90 -6.28 1.47
N VAL A 419 -20.24 -6.19 1.45
CA VAL A 419 -21.01 -5.98 0.21
C VAL A 419 -20.63 -4.65 -0.44
N PHE A 420 -20.56 -3.57 0.33
CA PHE A 420 -20.16 -2.25 -0.16
C PHE A 420 -18.75 -2.28 -0.76
N MET A 421 -17.78 -2.86 -0.05
CA MET A 421 -16.40 -3.00 -0.51
C MET A 421 -16.33 -3.79 -1.82
N VAL A 422 -17.00 -4.95 -1.91
CA VAL A 422 -17.04 -5.77 -3.14
C VAL A 422 -17.66 -4.99 -4.29
N ALA A 423 -18.82 -4.36 -4.07
CA ALA A 423 -19.51 -3.58 -5.10
C ALA A 423 -18.65 -2.41 -5.58
N LEU A 424 -18.03 -1.67 -4.67
CA LEU A 424 -17.19 -0.52 -5.01
C LEU A 424 -15.93 -0.94 -5.79
N LEU A 425 -15.25 -2.01 -5.34
CA LEU A 425 -14.10 -2.58 -6.04
C LEU A 425 -14.45 -3.00 -7.47
N LEU A 426 -15.54 -3.75 -7.65
CA LEU A 426 -15.95 -4.25 -8.96
C LEU A 426 -16.49 -3.13 -9.85
N ALA A 427 -17.14 -2.10 -9.29
CA ALA A 427 -17.66 -0.96 -10.04
C ALA A 427 -16.54 0.01 -10.48
N ALA A 428 -15.48 0.16 -9.68
CA ALA A 428 -14.37 1.07 -9.99
C ALA A 428 -13.52 0.63 -11.19
N LYS A 429 -13.40 -0.68 -11.46
CA LYS A 429 -12.46 -1.19 -12.49
C LYS A 429 -12.88 -0.84 -13.92
N PRO A 430 -14.13 -1.07 -14.35
CA PRO A 430 -14.56 -0.63 -15.68
C PRO A 430 -14.46 0.89 -15.82
N LEU A 431 -14.78 1.63 -14.75
CA LEU A 431 -14.66 3.10 -14.74
C LEU A 431 -13.21 3.55 -14.97
N LEU A 432 -12.24 2.94 -14.28
CA LEU A 432 -10.81 3.26 -14.48
C LEU A 432 -10.35 2.90 -15.89
N HIS A 433 -10.73 1.71 -16.38
CA HIS A 433 -10.35 1.23 -17.72
C HIS A 433 -10.88 2.14 -18.85
N THR A 434 -12.14 2.58 -18.77
CA THR A 434 -12.71 3.44 -19.81
C THR A 434 -12.11 4.85 -19.80
N ASN A 435 -11.54 5.28 -18.67
CA ASN A 435 -11.08 6.66 -18.47
C ASN A 435 -9.57 6.75 -18.20
N GLU A 436 -8.75 5.80 -18.69
CA GLU A 436 -7.33 5.71 -18.34
C GLU A 436 -6.56 7.02 -18.60
N LEU A 437 -6.81 7.71 -19.72
CA LEU A 437 -6.15 8.99 -20.03
C LEU A 437 -6.44 10.08 -18.98
N ALA A 438 -7.66 10.12 -18.44
CA ALA A 438 -8.04 11.08 -17.39
C ALA A 438 -7.34 10.78 -16.05
N PHE A 439 -6.89 9.54 -15.85
CA PHE A 439 -6.17 9.09 -14.66
C PHE A 439 -4.66 8.93 -14.88
N ASN A 440 -4.11 9.52 -15.95
CA ASN A 440 -2.69 9.44 -16.30
C ASN A 440 -2.21 8.01 -16.63
N GLY A 441 -3.09 7.19 -17.22
CA GLY A 441 -2.76 5.89 -17.79
C GLY A 441 -2.50 5.99 -19.30
N THR A 442 -1.44 5.34 -19.79
CA THR A 442 -1.00 5.41 -21.19
C THR A 442 -1.38 4.20 -22.04
N GLN A 443 -2.20 3.27 -21.52
CA GLN A 443 -2.64 2.10 -22.29
C GLN A 443 -3.37 2.47 -23.60
N PRO A 444 -4.20 3.52 -23.66
CA PRO A 444 -4.81 3.93 -24.92
C PRO A 444 -3.79 4.39 -25.97
N VAL A 445 -2.66 4.97 -25.55
CA VAL A 445 -1.54 5.34 -26.44
C VAL A 445 -0.88 4.08 -27.01
N VAL A 446 -0.64 3.08 -26.17
CA VAL A 446 -0.10 1.77 -26.59
C VAL A 446 -1.05 1.11 -27.61
N ALA A 447 -2.35 1.11 -27.32
CA ALA A 447 -3.37 0.55 -28.21
C ALA A 447 -3.39 1.28 -29.56
N ALA A 448 -3.31 2.61 -29.58
CA ALA A 448 -3.25 3.40 -30.80
C ALA A 448 -2.00 3.07 -31.64
N LEU A 449 -0.83 2.95 -31.01
CA LEU A 449 0.40 2.53 -31.69
C LEU A 449 0.29 1.13 -32.31
N GLN A 450 -0.38 0.20 -31.62
CA GLN A 450 -0.63 -1.15 -32.13
C GLN A 450 -1.59 -1.14 -33.32
N GLN A 451 -2.72 -0.42 -33.21
CA GLN A 451 -3.72 -0.31 -34.27
C GLN A 451 -3.15 0.33 -35.54
N ALA A 452 -2.25 1.31 -35.39
CA ALA A 452 -1.57 1.95 -36.51
C ALA A 452 -0.41 1.11 -37.10
N GLY A 453 -0.13 -0.09 -36.58
CA GLY A 453 1.00 -0.91 -37.03
C GLY A 453 2.39 -0.32 -36.70
N LEU A 454 2.46 0.59 -35.74
CA LEU A 454 3.68 1.34 -35.38
C LEU A 454 4.46 0.72 -34.23
N ARG A 455 4.02 -0.44 -33.70
CA ARG A 455 4.64 -1.10 -32.53
C ARG A 455 6.14 -1.38 -32.71
N GLY A 456 6.61 -1.65 -33.92
CA GLY A 456 8.03 -1.91 -34.22
C GLY A 456 8.90 -0.66 -34.44
N ARG A 457 8.29 0.51 -34.65
CA ARG A 457 9.04 1.75 -34.96
C ARG A 457 9.61 2.39 -33.70
N PRO A 458 10.78 3.04 -33.73
CA PRO A 458 11.26 3.82 -32.59
C PRO A 458 10.19 4.81 -32.10
N VAL A 459 9.98 4.87 -30.79
CA VAL A 459 9.04 5.81 -30.16
C VAL A 459 9.85 6.88 -29.45
N LEU A 460 9.62 8.14 -29.82
CA LEU A 460 10.21 9.29 -29.16
C LEU A 460 9.18 9.86 -28.18
N VAL A 461 9.58 10.01 -26.92
CA VAL A 461 8.76 10.60 -25.86
C VAL A 461 9.33 11.98 -25.55
N TYR A 462 8.58 13.02 -25.92
CA TYR A 462 9.00 14.39 -25.70
C TYR A 462 8.71 14.83 -24.26
N ASN A 463 9.78 15.14 -23.52
CA ASN A 463 9.79 15.79 -22.22
C ASN A 463 8.87 15.17 -21.14
N GLU A 464 8.57 13.88 -21.24
CA GLU A 464 7.74 13.14 -20.29
C GLU A 464 8.40 11.84 -19.85
N LEU A 465 8.14 11.43 -18.61
CA LEU A 465 8.59 10.15 -18.07
C LEU A 465 7.42 9.16 -18.16
N LEU A 466 7.47 8.24 -19.13
CA LEU A 466 6.42 7.23 -19.39
C LEU A 466 6.91 5.78 -19.21
N PRO A 467 7.15 5.31 -17.97
CA PRO A 467 7.62 3.95 -17.74
C PRO A 467 6.63 2.87 -18.17
N TYR A 468 5.31 3.13 -18.08
CA TYR A 468 4.36 2.12 -18.48
C TYR A 468 4.35 1.91 -19.99
N LEU A 469 4.57 2.97 -20.78
CA LEU A 469 4.78 2.83 -22.22
C LEU A 469 5.94 1.87 -22.54
N ALA A 470 7.06 1.96 -21.82
CA ALA A 470 8.19 1.04 -21.98
C ALA A 470 7.82 -0.40 -21.60
N PHE A 471 7.15 -0.57 -20.46
CA PHE A 471 6.65 -1.86 -19.98
C PHE A 471 5.74 -2.53 -21.01
N ALA A 472 4.76 -1.80 -21.53
CA ALA A 472 3.77 -2.32 -22.45
C ALA A 472 4.33 -2.63 -23.84
N LEU A 473 5.32 -1.85 -24.29
CA LEU A 473 6.03 -2.11 -25.55
C LEU A 473 7.08 -3.23 -25.42
N GLY A 474 7.56 -3.51 -24.21
CA GLY A 474 8.65 -4.45 -23.94
C GLY A 474 10.03 -3.91 -24.32
N ARG A 475 10.15 -2.58 -24.51
CA ARG A 475 11.40 -1.91 -24.92
C ARG A 475 11.40 -0.46 -24.44
N VAL A 476 12.59 0.07 -24.22
CA VAL A 476 12.79 1.43 -23.73
C VAL A 476 12.58 2.43 -24.88
N PRO A 477 11.66 3.41 -24.76
CA PRO A 477 11.52 4.50 -25.72
C PRO A 477 12.68 5.49 -25.63
N VAL A 478 12.84 6.34 -26.65
CA VAL A 478 13.82 7.44 -26.61
C VAL A 478 13.17 8.64 -25.93
N SER A 479 13.61 8.96 -24.72
CA SER A 479 13.19 10.16 -23.98
C SER A 479 13.98 11.38 -24.44
N LEU A 480 13.28 12.42 -24.87
CA LEU A 480 13.84 13.72 -25.18
C LEU A 480 13.67 14.64 -23.96
N TYR A 481 14.75 14.94 -23.25
CA TYR A 481 14.73 15.83 -22.09
C TYR A 481 14.78 17.29 -22.54
N ALA A 482 13.79 18.08 -22.13
CA ALA A 482 13.68 19.51 -22.39
C ALA A 482 13.24 20.25 -21.11
N GLY A 483 13.92 19.97 -19.99
CA GLY A 483 13.72 20.66 -18.71
C GLY A 483 12.72 20.02 -17.73
N ASN A 484 12.01 18.94 -18.08
CA ASN A 484 11.16 18.23 -17.12
C ASN A 484 11.99 17.53 -16.04
N HIS A 485 11.89 17.98 -14.79
CA HIS A 485 12.66 17.45 -13.67
C HIS A 485 12.46 15.94 -13.44
N ASN A 486 11.36 15.34 -13.88
CA ASN A 486 11.12 13.90 -13.76
C ASN A 486 12.02 13.05 -14.66
N LEU A 487 12.64 13.68 -15.66
CA LEU A 487 13.61 13.07 -16.56
C LEU A 487 15.07 13.29 -16.11
N VAL A 488 15.31 13.95 -14.97
CA VAL A 488 16.65 13.99 -14.37
C VAL A 488 16.96 12.62 -13.78
N ARG A 489 17.94 11.92 -14.35
CA ARG A 489 18.27 10.52 -14.04
C ARG A 489 19.66 10.37 -13.43
N GLU A 490 19.88 9.25 -12.76
CA GLU A 490 21.07 8.94 -11.96
C GLU A 490 22.27 8.46 -12.81
N THR A 491 22.61 9.21 -13.85
CA THR A 491 23.65 8.84 -14.81
C THR A 491 25.07 8.84 -14.21
N GLN A 492 25.28 9.46 -13.04
CA GLN A 492 26.56 9.44 -12.32
C GLN A 492 27.00 8.06 -11.84
N PHE A 493 26.10 7.07 -11.82
CA PHE A 493 26.42 5.69 -11.47
C PHE A 493 26.67 4.80 -12.70
N GLU A 494 26.43 5.30 -13.91
CA GLU A 494 26.64 4.53 -15.14
C GLU A 494 28.13 4.52 -15.51
N ALA A 495 28.69 3.31 -15.70
CA ALA A 495 30.07 3.15 -16.16
C ALA A 495 30.22 3.46 -17.66
N GLU A 496 29.18 3.21 -18.46
CA GLU A 496 29.18 3.39 -19.91
C GLU A 496 28.13 4.42 -20.37
N SER A 497 28.32 5.01 -21.54
CA SER A 497 27.39 5.99 -22.11
C SER A 497 26.24 5.38 -22.93
N ARG A 498 25.91 4.09 -22.75
CA ARG A 498 24.83 3.41 -23.52
C ARG A 498 23.46 4.05 -23.31
N TRP A 499 23.21 4.59 -22.13
CA TRP A 499 21.97 5.30 -21.79
C TRP A 499 21.70 6.53 -22.69
N ARG A 500 22.74 7.10 -23.33
CA ARG A 500 22.57 8.22 -24.28
C ARG A 500 21.82 7.82 -25.56
N ALA A 501 21.66 6.53 -25.83
CA ALA A 501 20.85 6.04 -26.95
C ALA A 501 19.34 6.18 -26.68
N THR A 502 18.93 6.18 -25.41
CA THR A 502 17.51 6.21 -25.00
C THR A 502 17.15 7.46 -24.20
N TRP A 503 18.11 8.31 -23.86
CA TRP A 503 17.90 9.58 -23.19
C TRP A 503 18.74 10.67 -23.87
N LEU A 504 18.08 11.67 -24.43
CA LEU A 504 18.69 12.76 -25.19
C LEU A 504 18.38 14.10 -24.52
N ASP A 505 19.42 14.82 -24.09
CA ASP A 505 19.31 16.17 -23.52
C ASP A 505 19.23 17.22 -24.62
N LEU A 506 18.09 17.90 -24.73
CA LEU A 506 17.85 19.02 -25.65
C LEU A 506 18.08 20.40 -25.00
N SER A 507 18.37 20.45 -23.70
CA SER A 507 18.61 21.70 -22.96
C SER A 507 20.07 22.20 -23.07
N GLY A 508 21.00 21.31 -23.43
CA GLY A 508 22.39 21.63 -23.74
C GLY A 508 22.61 22.05 -25.20
N PRO A 509 23.82 22.53 -25.56
CA PRO A 509 24.17 22.80 -26.95
C PRO A 509 24.03 21.52 -27.81
N PRO A 510 23.56 21.62 -29.07
CA PRO A 510 23.30 20.45 -29.90
C PRO A 510 24.56 19.58 -30.04
N PRO A 511 24.42 18.23 -30.02
CA PRO A 511 25.56 17.35 -30.20
C PRO A 511 26.31 17.69 -31.51
N PRO A 512 27.65 17.57 -31.57
CA PRO A 512 28.44 17.91 -32.77
C PRO A 512 28.03 17.14 -34.04
N ARG A 513 27.28 16.03 -33.90
CA ARG A 513 26.74 15.24 -35.02
C ARG A 513 25.42 15.80 -35.56
N TRP A 514 24.66 16.54 -34.77
CA TRP A 514 23.35 17.10 -35.15
C TRP A 514 23.50 18.38 -35.97
N THR A 515 24.61 19.10 -35.81
CA THR A 515 24.94 20.31 -36.59
C THR A 515 25.29 20.02 -38.06
N ARG A 516 25.48 18.76 -38.46
CA ARG A 516 25.77 18.39 -39.87
C ARG A 516 24.54 18.21 -40.76
N CYS A 517 23.31 18.24 -40.21
CA CYS A 517 22.11 17.93 -40.98
C CYS A 517 21.42 19.14 -41.64
N CYS A 518 21.98 20.35 -41.53
CA CYS A 518 21.41 21.56 -42.15
C CYS A 518 21.92 21.86 -43.56
N GLY A 519 22.47 20.87 -44.28
CA GLY A 519 22.94 21.03 -45.67
C GLY A 519 22.48 19.89 -46.57
N SER A 520 21.46 20.17 -47.39
CA SER A 520 21.09 19.57 -48.71
C SER A 520 21.29 18.07 -49.03
N ALA A 521 21.58 17.18 -48.08
CA ALA A 521 21.76 15.74 -48.34
C ALA A 521 20.68 14.91 -47.63
N PRO A 522 20.12 13.86 -48.30
CA PRO A 522 19.07 13.04 -47.71
C PRO A 522 19.62 12.22 -46.54
N CYS A 523 18.95 12.33 -45.39
CA CYS A 523 19.25 11.55 -44.19
C CYS A 523 18.64 10.15 -44.34
N TYR A 524 19.48 9.12 -44.50
CA TYR A 524 19.08 7.74 -44.25
C TYR A 524 19.27 7.45 -42.76
N TRP A 525 18.16 7.11 -42.10
CA TRP A 525 18.11 6.63 -40.72
C TRP A 525 18.42 5.14 -40.64
#